data_AF-E1R717-F1
#
_entry.id   AF-E1R717-F1
#
_cell.length_a   1.000
_cell.length_b   1.000
_cell.length_c   1.000
_cell.angle_alpha   90.00
_cell.angle_beta   90.00
_cell.angle_gamma   90.00
#
_symmetry.space_group_name_H-M   'P 1'
#
loop_
_entity.id
_entity.type
_entity.pdbx_description
1 polymer ?
#
loop_
_entity_poly.entity_id
_entity_poly.type
_entity_poly.pdbx_seq_one_letter_code
_entity_poly.pdbx_strand_id
1 'polypeptide(L)'
;MILTTIFLHRTLLFMKDDSDQFTLYDLRVDVVEGNQPMVCKHRLGTAFLVEGEDLVFPEGGRFSLYALAALLPLLPAKQRYTHAADWMTTDDDIACPDPNCGARFHIVRTGKRTFTHDQCTVVPMEDKHE
;
A
#
# COMPACT_ATOMS: atom_id res chain seq x y z
N MET A 1 25.86 26.96 45.63
CA MET A 1 24.44 26.55 45.62
C MET A 1 23.68 27.07 44.40
N ILE A 2 24.30 27.10 43.19
CA ILE A 2 23.62 27.49 41.94
C ILE A 2 24.28 26.79 40.75
N LEU A 3 24.30 25.44 40.73
CA LEU A 3 24.93 24.72 39.61
C LEU A 3 24.25 23.39 39.24
N THR A 4 22.99 23.18 39.62
CA THR A 4 22.26 21.92 39.36
C THR A 4 21.05 22.05 38.45
N THR A 5 20.68 23.25 37.99
CA THR A 5 19.39 23.45 37.28
C THR A 5 19.50 23.61 35.76
N ILE A 6 20.70 23.64 35.17
CA ILE A 6 20.87 23.91 33.72
C ILE A 6 21.08 22.63 32.89
N PHE A 7 21.28 21.47 33.52
CA PHE A 7 21.64 20.23 32.83
C PHE A 7 20.45 19.30 32.48
N LEU A 8 19.21 19.79 32.56
CA LEU A 8 18.01 18.98 32.26
C LEU A 8 17.05 19.66 31.26
N HIS A 9 17.54 20.58 30.42
CA HIS A 9 16.74 21.24 29.38
C HIS A 9 17.25 21.00 27.97
N ARG A 10 18.22 20.08 27.78
CA ARG A 10 18.89 19.90 26.48
C ARG A 10 19.08 18.45 26.03
N THR A 11 18.30 17.54 26.59
CA THR A 11 18.22 16.14 26.15
C THR A 11 16.78 15.62 26.24
N LEU A 12 15.81 16.43 25.85
CA LEU A 12 14.59 15.95 25.20
C LEU A 12 14.84 16.09 23.69
N LEU A 13 15.81 15.34 23.17
CA LEU A 13 15.60 14.81 21.83
C LEU A 13 14.36 13.94 22.01
N PHE A 14 13.22 14.46 21.55
CA PHE A 14 12.00 13.71 21.34
C PHE A 14 12.38 12.34 20.78
N MET A 15 12.40 11.33 21.64
CA MET A 15 12.18 9.97 21.18
C MET A 15 10.74 10.02 20.68
N LYS A 16 10.58 10.12 19.35
CA LYS A 16 9.28 9.98 18.72
C LYS A 16 8.79 8.61 19.15
N ASP A 17 7.75 8.59 19.96
CA ASP A 17 7.16 7.35 20.46
C ASP A 17 6.68 6.57 19.23
N ASP A 18 7.18 5.35 19.03
CA ASP A 18 6.79 4.50 17.89
C ASP A 18 5.29 4.16 17.92
N SER A 19 4.57 4.53 18.99
CA SER A 19 3.12 4.40 19.12
C SER A 19 2.31 5.19 18.07
N ASP A 20 2.90 6.22 17.44
CA ASP A 20 2.24 7.02 16.39
C ASP A 20 2.56 6.55 14.95
N GLN A 21 3.31 5.46 14.82
CA GLN A 21 3.76 4.92 13.54
C GLN A 21 2.95 3.71 13.08
N PHE A 22 2.76 3.59 11.77
CA PHE A 22 2.30 2.36 11.15
C PHE A 22 3.08 2.08 9.86
N THR A 23 3.10 0.82 9.45
CA THR A 23 3.80 0.38 8.24
C THR A 23 2.81 -0.16 7.22
N LEU A 24 2.97 0.28 5.98
CA LEU A 24 2.30 -0.30 4.81
C LEU A 24 3.34 -0.94 3.89
N TYR A 25 2.89 -1.94 3.12
CA TYR A 25 3.61 -2.39 1.95
C TYR A 25 3.33 -1.47 0.76
N ASP A 26 4.36 -1.22 -0.04
CA ASP A 26 4.16 -0.83 -1.43
C ASP A 26 3.72 -2.05 -2.23
N LEU A 27 2.94 -1.81 -3.28
CA LEU A 27 2.48 -2.86 -4.16
C LEU A 27 3.04 -2.68 -5.57
N ARG A 28 3.26 -3.80 -6.23
CA ARG A 28 3.39 -3.87 -7.68
C ARG A 28 2.23 -4.69 -8.21
N VAL A 29 1.59 -4.20 -9.26
CA VAL A 29 0.47 -4.90 -9.91
C VAL A 29 0.86 -5.22 -11.34
N ASP A 30 1.15 -6.49 -11.60
CA ASP A 30 1.56 -7.00 -12.91
C ASP A 30 0.37 -7.51 -13.72
N VAL A 31 0.34 -7.23 -15.02
CA VAL A 31 -0.59 -7.87 -15.95
C VAL A 31 -0.06 -9.25 -16.33
N VAL A 32 -0.82 -10.30 -16.00
CA VAL A 32 -0.46 -11.70 -16.28
C VAL A 32 -1.57 -12.42 -17.05
N GLU A 33 -1.23 -13.54 -17.69
CA GLU A 33 -2.19 -14.39 -18.39
C GLU A 33 -2.97 -15.27 -17.41
N GLY A 34 -4.28 -15.39 -17.64
CA GLY A 34 -5.11 -16.42 -17.05
C GLY A 34 -5.37 -17.58 -18.01
N ASN A 35 -6.46 -18.30 -17.78
CA ASN A 35 -6.78 -19.53 -18.52
C ASN A 35 -7.56 -19.30 -19.83
N GLN A 36 -7.76 -18.05 -20.25
CA GLN A 36 -8.54 -17.67 -21.42
C GLN A 36 -7.81 -16.59 -22.23
N PRO A 37 -8.15 -16.39 -23.51
CA PRO A 37 -7.58 -15.31 -24.30
C PRO A 37 -7.83 -13.92 -23.70
N MET A 38 -6.84 -13.04 -23.79
CA MET A 38 -6.99 -11.64 -23.42
C MET A 38 -7.67 -10.87 -24.55
N VAL A 39 -8.95 -10.51 -24.38
CA VAL A 39 -9.71 -9.72 -25.38
C VAL A 39 -9.67 -8.20 -25.15
N CYS A 40 -9.36 -7.78 -23.92
CA CYS A 40 -9.12 -6.37 -23.59
C CYS A 40 -7.70 -5.93 -23.99
N LYS A 41 -7.46 -4.61 -24.04
CA LYS A 41 -6.17 -4.01 -24.45
C LYS A 41 -5.05 -4.10 -23.40
N HIS A 42 -5.13 -5.05 -22.47
CA HIS A 42 -4.09 -5.32 -21.48
C HIS A 42 -2.84 -5.84 -22.19
N ARG A 43 -1.66 -5.51 -21.66
CA ARG A 43 -0.38 -5.91 -22.25
C ARG A 43 0.44 -6.65 -21.21
N LEU A 44 0.86 -7.87 -21.54
CA LEU A 44 1.73 -8.65 -20.67
C LEU A 44 3.06 -7.95 -20.44
N GLY A 45 3.62 -8.16 -19.25
CA GLY A 45 4.85 -7.49 -18.79
C GLY A 45 4.67 -6.01 -18.45
N THR A 46 3.46 -5.45 -18.60
CA THR A 46 3.15 -4.12 -18.07
C THR A 46 2.71 -4.21 -16.61
N ALA A 47 3.01 -3.16 -15.86
CA ALA A 47 2.66 -3.06 -14.46
C ALA A 47 2.46 -1.60 -14.06
N PHE A 48 1.83 -1.39 -12.91
CA PHE A 48 1.88 -0.14 -12.19
C PHE A 48 2.29 -0.41 -10.73
N LEU A 49 2.75 0.63 -10.05
CA LEU A 49 3.14 0.57 -8.65
C LEU A 49 2.12 1.32 -7.80
N VAL A 50 2.00 0.90 -6.55
CA VAL A 50 1.33 1.63 -5.48
C VAL A 50 2.40 1.97 -4.46
N GLU A 51 2.80 3.24 -4.42
CA GLU A 51 3.86 3.73 -3.54
C GLU A 51 3.26 4.62 -2.46
N GLY A 52 3.10 4.10 -1.25
CA GLY A 52 2.23 4.73 -0.26
C GLY A 52 0.81 4.88 -0.80
N GLU A 53 0.35 6.10 -1.07
CA GLU A 53 -0.98 6.40 -1.61
C GLU A 53 -1.00 6.65 -3.13
N ASP A 54 0.18 6.74 -3.75
CA ASP A 54 0.31 7.12 -5.16
C ASP A 54 0.26 5.92 -6.10
N LEU A 55 -0.50 6.06 -7.18
CA LEU A 55 -0.44 5.16 -8.33
C LEU A 55 0.63 5.64 -9.32
N VAL A 56 1.70 4.87 -9.44
CA VAL A 56 2.82 5.19 -10.34
C VAL A 56 2.73 4.31 -11.57
N PHE A 57 2.70 4.93 -12.75
CA PHE A 57 2.75 4.25 -14.04
C PHE A 57 4.12 4.51 -14.68
N PRO A 58 5.10 3.60 -14.52
CA PRO A 58 6.42 3.78 -15.11
C PRO A 58 6.32 4.05 -16.61
N GLU A 59 7.17 4.94 -17.12
CA GLU A 59 7.21 5.35 -18.53
C GLU A 59 5.94 6.06 -19.05
N GLY A 60 5.07 6.56 -18.16
CA GLY A 60 3.80 7.18 -18.56
C GLY A 60 2.81 6.16 -19.13
N GLY A 61 2.95 4.89 -18.74
CA GLY A 61 2.12 3.79 -19.17
C GLY A 61 0.62 4.06 -18.98
N ARG A 62 -0.20 3.51 -19.87
CA ARG A 62 -1.66 3.61 -19.81
C ARG A 62 -2.22 2.34 -19.18
N PHE A 63 -3.13 2.49 -18.23
CA PHE A 63 -3.88 1.38 -17.65
C PHE A 63 -5.39 1.54 -17.90
N SER A 64 -6.11 0.42 -17.93
CA SER A 64 -7.57 0.46 -18.15
C SER A 64 -8.27 1.04 -16.93
N LEU A 65 -9.07 2.09 -17.12
CA LEU A 65 -9.90 2.67 -16.06
C LEU A 65 -10.81 1.62 -15.41
N TYR A 66 -11.43 0.75 -16.20
CA TYR A 66 -12.37 -0.26 -15.70
C TYR A 66 -11.66 -1.36 -14.90
N ALA A 67 -10.49 -1.80 -15.35
CA ALA A 67 -9.69 -2.75 -14.58
C ALA A 67 -9.16 -2.12 -13.29
N LEU A 68 -8.72 -0.85 -13.35
CA LEU A 68 -8.29 -0.12 -12.17
C LEU A 68 -9.43 0.01 -11.15
N ALA A 69 -10.66 0.30 -11.60
CA ALA A 69 -11.83 0.37 -10.73
C ALA A 69 -12.13 -0.96 -10.00
N ALA A 70 -11.85 -2.10 -10.63
CA ALA A 70 -11.98 -3.41 -9.99
C ALA A 70 -10.86 -3.69 -8.96
N LEU A 71 -9.67 -3.13 -9.19
CA LEU A 71 -8.50 -3.33 -8.32
C LEU A 71 -8.49 -2.40 -7.11
N LEU A 72 -8.87 -1.13 -7.29
CA LEU A 72 -8.78 -0.07 -6.29
C LEU A 72 -9.33 -0.45 -4.91
N PRO A 73 -10.49 -1.14 -4.78
CA PRO A 73 -11.01 -1.54 -3.47
C PRO A 73 -10.11 -2.52 -2.70
N LEU A 74 -9.25 -3.26 -3.39
CA LEU A 74 -8.41 -4.31 -2.83
C LEU A 74 -7.02 -3.80 -2.42
N LEU A 75 -6.52 -2.76 -3.09
CA LEU A 75 -5.15 -2.28 -2.90
C LEU A 75 -4.87 -1.86 -1.44
N PRO A 76 -5.71 -1.03 -0.78
CA PRO A 76 -5.44 -0.63 0.61
C PRO A 76 -5.39 -1.80 1.59
N ALA A 77 -6.21 -2.84 1.37
CA ALA A 77 -6.19 -4.05 2.18
C ALA A 77 -4.90 -4.86 1.94
N LYS A 78 -4.47 -4.98 0.67
CA LYS A 78 -3.21 -5.64 0.30
C LYS A 78 -1.97 -4.93 0.83
N GLN A 79 -2.02 -3.60 1.01
CA GLN A 79 -0.94 -2.83 1.64
C GLN A 79 -0.77 -3.11 3.14
N ARG A 80 -1.83 -3.54 3.84
CA ARG A 80 -1.77 -3.79 5.29
C ARG A 80 -1.17 -5.16 5.57
N TYR A 81 -0.66 -5.33 6.79
CA TYR A 81 -0.43 -6.66 7.32
C TYR A 81 -1.77 -7.37 7.50
N THR A 82 -1.84 -8.61 7.04
CA THR A 82 -3.03 -9.44 7.06
C THR A 82 -2.69 -10.77 7.73
N HIS A 83 -3.68 -11.41 8.34
CA HIS A 83 -3.49 -12.69 9.02
C HIS A 83 -3.21 -13.81 8.01
N ALA A 84 -2.28 -14.73 8.30
CA ALA A 84 -1.85 -15.76 7.35
C ALA A 84 -2.97 -16.69 6.85
N ALA A 85 -4.04 -16.85 7.63
CA ALA A 85 -5.22 -17.64 7.26
C ALA A 85 -6.34 -16.85 6.57
N ASP A 86 -6.17 -15.54 6.37
CA ASP A 86 -7.11 -14.72 5.61
C ASP A 86 -6.85 -14.87 4.12
N TRP A 87 -7.91 -15.06 3.32
CA TRP A 87 -7.82 -15.11 1.85
C TRP A 87 -7.18 -13.84 1.28
N MET A 88 -7.33 -12.69 1.93
CA MET A 88 -6.68 -11.45 1.52
C MET A 88 -5.14 -11.56 1.56
N THR A 89 -4.58 -12.49 2.34
CA THR A 89 -3.13 -12.76 2.39
C THR A 89 -2.67 -13.64 1.24
N THR A 90 -3.49 -14.58 0.79
CA THR A 90 -3.09 -15.64 -0.15
C THR A 90 -3.51 -15.37 -1.59
N ASP A 91 -4.61 -14.66 -1.79
CA ASP A 91 -5.24 -14.53 -3.11
C ASP A 91 -4.71 -13.28 -3.81
N ASP A 92 -3.64 -13.42 -4.58
CA ASP A 92 -2.93 -12.30 -5.22
C ASP A 92 -3.34 -12.03 -6.67
N ASP A 93 -4.10 -12.93 -7.30
CA ASP A 93 -4.51 -12.82 -8.70
C ASP A 93 -5.97 -12.35 -8.84
N ILE A 94 -6.15 -11.13 -9.35
CA ILE A 94 -7.47 -10.55 -9.58
C ILE A 94 -7.86 -10.67 -11.05
N ALA A 95 -9.08 -11.14 -11.33
CA ALA A 95 -9.57 -11.25 -12.71
C ALA A 95 -9.82 -9.87 -13.35
N CYS A 96 -9.67 -9.79 -14.67
CA CYS A 96 -10.28 -8.71 -15.44
C CYS A 96 -11.80 -8.65 -15.18
N PRO A 97 -12.40 -7.46 -14.99
CA PRO A 97 -13.84 -7.35 -14.80
C PRO A 97 -14.67 -7.67 -16.06
N ASP A 98 -14.05 -7.73 -17.25
CA ASP A 98 -14.68 -8.28 -18.44
C ASP A 98 -14.69 -9.81 -18.35
N PRO A 99 -15.87 -10.46 -18.25
CA PRO A 99 -15.97 -11.91 -18.07
C PRO A 99 -15.42 -12.74 -19.24
N ASN A 100 -15.20 -12.12 -20.40
CA ASN A 100 -14.62 -12.79 -21.58
C ASN A 100 -13.13 -12.52 -21.75
N CYS A 101 -12.51 -11.74 -20.85
CA CYS A 101 -11.09 -11.45 -20.89
C CYS A 101 -10.35 -12.32 -19.88
N GLY A 102 -9.46 -13.18 -20.38
CA GLY A 102 -8.60 -13.99 -19.52
C GLY A 102 -7.40 -13.25 -18.91
N ALA A 103 -7.38 -11.91 -18.92
CA ALA A 103 -6.33 -11.17 -18.23
C ALA A 103 -6.50 -11.31 -16.70
N ARG A 104 -5.38 -11.40 -16.00
CA ARG A 104 -5.30 -11.34 -14.54
C ARG A 104 -4.35 -10.23 -14.12
N PHE A 105 -4.48 -9.78 -12.89
CA PHE A 105 -3.60 -8.80 -12.27
C PHE A 105 -3.01 -9.40 -11.01
N HIS A 106 -1.71 -9.66 -11.05
CA HIS A 106 -0.96 -10.24 -9.94
C HIS A 106 -0.45 -9.13 -9.02
N ILE A 107 -0.88 -9.14 -7.76
CA ILE A 107 -0.51 -8.13 -6.77
C ILE A 107 0.63 -8.65 -5.92
N VAL A 108 1.75 -7.94 -5.91
CA VAL A 108 2.94 -8.29 -5.13
C VAL A 108 3.20 -7.23 -4.08
N ARG A 109 3.36 -7.64 -2.82
CA ARG A 109 3.93 -6.79 -1.77
C ARG A 109 5.42 -6.63 -2.01
N THR A 110 5.90 -5.39 -2.03
CA THR A 110 7.29 -5.06 -2.36
C THR A 110 8.00 -4.43 -1.16
N GLY A 111 8.31 -3.14 -1.21
CA GLY A 111 8.91 -2.38 -0.12
C GLY A 111 7.95 -2.20 1.05
N LYS A 112 8.51 -1.77 2.19
CA LYS A 112 7.75 -1.30 3.34
C LYS A 112 7.99 0.19 3.51
N ARG A 113 6.93 0.94 3.82
CA ARG A 113 6.99 2.36 4.19
C ARG A 113 6.38 2.55 5.56
N THR A 114 7.10 3.27 6.40
CA THR A 114 6.61 3.69 7.71
C THR A 114 6.08 5.11 7.60
N PHE A 115 4.87 5.29 8.11
CA PHE A 115 4.17 6.56 8.18
C PHE A 115 3.94 6.90 9.65
N THR A 116 3.89 8.20 9.94
CA THR A 116 3.40 8.70 11.22
C THR A 116 1.99 9.25 11.04
N HIS A 117 1.15 9.15 12.07
CA HIS A 117 -0.27 9.54 11.97
C HIS A 117 -0.47 10.97 11.45
N ASP A 118 0.35 11.91 11.90
CA ASP A 118 0.35 13.32 11.50
C ASP A 118 0.72 13.58 10.03
N GLN A 119 1.40 12.63 9.37
CA GLN A 119 1.68 12.70 7.94
C GLN A 119 0.44 12.38 7.10
N CYS A 120 -0.47 11.56 7.64
CA CYS A 120 -1.61 11.03 6.89
C CYS A 120 -2.93 11.74 7.24
N THR A 121 -3.01 12.43 8.37
CA THR A 121 -4.24 13.12 8.78
C THR A 121 -3.98 14.23 9.80
N VAL A 122 -4.86 15.23 9.81
CA VAL A 122 -4.88 16.30 10.81
C VAL A 122 -5.75 15.96 12.03
N VAL A 123 -6.49 14.85 11.98
CA VAL A 123 -7.29 14.37 13.13
C VAL A 123 -6.30 13.94 14.22
N PRO A 124 -6.41 14.39 15.48
CA PRO A 124 -5.49 13.96 16.53
C PRO A 124 -5.69 12.48 16.88
N MET A 125 -4.63 11.79 17.32
CA MET A 125 -4.78 10.49 17.98
C MET A 125 -5.46 10.71 19.34
N GLU A 126 -6.55 9.99 19.60
CA GLU A 126 -7.07 9.87 20.96
C GLU A 126 -6.19 8.89 21.75
N ASP A 127 -6.05 9.07 23.07
CA ASP A 127 -5.32 8.16 23.98
C ASP A 127 -5.96 6.75 24.12
N LYS A 128 -6.76 6.33 23.14
CA LYS A 128 -7.42 5.02 23.14
C LYS A 128 -6.51 3.98 22.51
N HIS A 129 -5.67 3.40 23.34
CA HIS A 129 -5.09 2.10 23.08
C HIS A 129 -6.17 1.04 23.33
N GLU A 130 -6.78 0.50 22.27
CA GLU A 130 -7.54 -0.76 22.32
C GLU A 130 -6.60 -1.96 22.16
#